data_AF-A0A1N6MWT3-F1
#
_entry.id   AF-A0A1N6MWT3-F1
#
_cell.length_a   1.000
_cell.length_b   1.000
_cell.length_c   1.000
_cell.angle_alpha   90.00
_cell.angle_beta   90.00
_cell.angle_gamma   90.00
#
_symmetry.space_group_name_H-M   'P 1'
#
loop_
_entity.id
_entity.type
_entity.pdbx_description
1 polymer ?
#
loop_
_entity_poly.entity_id
_entity_poly.type
_entity_poly.pdbx_seq_one_letter_code
_entity_poly.pdbx_strand_id
1 'polypeptide(L)'
;MTQKILTKDIKSLIVTNALTKAGIFEKEDKLFQDRADWAEKIRIEAIGGKNMEQGIQDIMSEIEKLTTKLPESLRTNITPINRSNCVGINLAGSRVYAYFNGARERFKYPDSRKHITKITPDNTTLLADNPLVNEFYELEKRHDELKSQRADITNNVEAVLLKVRSVKRLLEEWPEAAELLPKDMGKAAPVPAVRREALNTLIGLPTEVVS
;
A
#
# COMPACT_ATOMS: atom_id res chain seq x y z
N MET A 1 -3.64 -34.99 25.43
CA MET A 1 -3.11 -33.77 24.76
C MET A 1 -4.28 -32.82 24.52
N THR A 2 -4.24 -31.62 25.08
CA THR A 2 -5.31 -30.62 24.95
C THR A 2 -5.42 -30.18 23.50
N GLN A 3 -6.59 -30.37 22.89
CA GLN A 3 -6.83 -30.02 21.49
C GLN A 3 -6.71 -28.49 21.34
N LYS A 4 -5.75 -28.00 20.54
CA LYS A 4 -5.60 -26.55 20.32
C LYS A 4 -6.83 -26.01 19.57
N ILE A 5 -7.61 -25.18 20.25
CA ILE A 5 -8.84 -24.55 19.75
C ILE A 5 -8.44 -23.35 18.88
N LEU A 6 -9.16 -23.14 17.77
CA LEU A 6 -8.98 -21.95 16.94
C LEU A 6 -9.70 -20.76 17.60
N THR A 7 -8.97 -20.01 18.41
CA THR A 7 -9.47 -18.74 18.96
C THR A 7 -9.61 -17.69 17.86
N LYS A 8 -10.34 -16.60 18.15
CA LYS A 8 -10.49 -15.47 17.22
C LYS A 8 -9.13 -14.91 16.78
N ASP A 9 -8.19 -14.76 17.71
CA ASP A 9 -6.86 -14.21 17.43
C ASP A 9 -6.05 -15.13 16.51
N ILE A 10 -6.15 -16.45 16.72
CA ILE A 10 -5.50 -17.44 15.85
C ILE A 10 -6.09 -17.39 14.45
N LYS A 11 -7.41 -17.28 14.32
CA LYS A 11 -8.09 -17.15 13.03
C LYS A 11 -7.65 -15.87 12.29
N SER A 12 -7.58 -14.75 13.01
CA SER A 12 -7.08 -13.49 12.45
C SER A 12 -5.63 -13.62 11.97
N LEU A 13 -4.78 -14.33 12.72
CA LEU A 13 -3.38 -14.54 12.35
C LEU A 13 -3.24 -15.44 11.12
N ILE A 14 -4.09 -16.47 10.97
CA ILE A 14 -4.13 -17.33 9.77
C ILE A 14 -4.52 -16.49 8.55
N VAL A 15 -5.52 -15.60 8.66
CA VAL A 15 -5.90 -14.69 7.57
C VAL A 15 -4.74 -13.75 7.21
N THR A 16 -4.08 -13.15 8.20
CA THR A 16 -2.91 -12.29 7.97
C THR A 16 -1.80 -13.06 7.25
N ASN A 17 -1.47 -14.27 7.70
CA ASN A 17 -0.46 -15.11 7.07
C ASN A 17 -0.83 -15.47 5.63
N ALA A 18 -2.12 -15.71 5.34
CA ALA A 18 -2.60 -15.98 3.98
C ALA A 18 -2.41 -14.76 3.06
N LEU A 19 -2.74 -13.56 3.56
CA LEU A 19 -2.53 -12.31 2.82
C LEU A 19 -1.04 -12.03 2.58
N THR A 20 -0.18 -12.26 3.57
CA THR A 20 1.28 -12.18 3.43
C THR A 20 1.79 -13.18 2.39
N LYS A 21 1.32 -14.43 2.44
CA LYS A 21 1.73 -15.46 1.49
C LYS A 21 1.33 -15.12 0.04
N ALA A 22 0.14 -14.56 -0.14
CA ALA A 22 -0.36 -14.09 -1.43
C ALA A 22 0.34 -12.81 -1.95
N GLY A 23 1.26 -12.25 -1.17
CA GLY A 23 2.01 -11.05 -1.50
C GLY A 23 1.16 -9.77 -1.49
N ILE A 24 0.02 -9.77 -0.79
CA ILE A 24 -0.94 -8.65 -0.85
C ILE A 24 -0.33 -7.38 -0.24
N PHE A 25 0.36 -7.50 0.90
CA PHE A 25 0.97 -6.35 1.57
C PHE A 25 2.10 -5.74 0.74
N GLU A 26 2.94 -6.56 0.10
CA GLU A 26 4.00 -6.10 -0.80
C GLU A 26 3.43 -5.40 -2.04
N LYS A 27 2.36 -5.96 -2.62
CA LYS A 27 1.68 -5.36 -3.79
C LYS A 27 1.01 -4.03 -3.43
N GLU A 28 0.37 -3.95 -2.26
CA GLU A 28 -0.17 -2.71 -1.69
C GLU A 28 0.95 -1.69 -1.51
N ASP A 29 2.06 -2.08 -0.88
CA ASP A 29 3.19 -1.18 -0.64
C ASP A 29 3.78 -0.61 -1.92
N LYS A 30 3.94 -1.46 -2.94
CA LYS A 30 4.38 -1.05 -4.27
C LYS A 30 3.38 -0.09 -4.93
N LEU A 31 2.07 -0.33 -4.80
CA LEU A 31 1.06 0.56 -5.37
C LEU A 31 1.15 1.96 -4.78
N PHE A 32 1.38 2.08 -3.47
CA PHE A 32 1.59 3.39 -2.88
C PHE A 32 2.88 4.06 -3.37
N GLN A 33 3.99 3.31 -3.53
CA GLN A 33 5.22 3.88 -4.09
C GLN A 33 4.96 4.43 -5.49
N ASP A 34 4.30 3.65 -6.34
CA ASP A 34 4.01 4.05 -7.72
C ASP A 34 3.07 5.27 -7.76
N ARG A 35 2.12 5.38 -6.83
CA ARG A 35 1.28 6.59 -6.67
C ARG A 35 2.07 7.80 -6.21
N ALA A 36 3.04 7.63 -5.30
CA ALA A 36 3.90 8.70 -4.84
C ALA A 36 4.81 9.20 -5.97
N ASP A 37 5.34 8.28 -6.78
CA ASP A 37 6.13 8.60 -7.97
C ASP A 37 5.28 9.35 -9.01
N TRP A 38 4.04 8.91 -9.25
CA TRP A 38 3.08 9.60 -10.10
C TRP A 38 2.79 11.04 -9.60
N ALA A 39 2.55 11.22 -8.30
CA ALA A 39 2.38 12.54 -7.70
C ALA A 39 3.61 13.44 -7.90
N GLU A 40 4.82 12.87 -7.83
CA GLU A 40 6.06 13.61 -8.08
C GLU A 40 6.20 14.02 -9.54
N LYS A 41 5.88 13.13 -10.49
CA LYS A 41 5.89 13.46 -11.93
C LYS A 41 5.00 14.67 -12.21
N ILE A 42 3.77 14.67 -11.68
CA ILE A 42 2.83 15.78 -11.84
C ILE A 42 3.38 17.07 -11.24
N ARG A 43 3.95 16.99 -10.03
CA ARG A 43 4.56 18.15 -9.37
C ARG A 43 5.66 18.75 -10.23
N ILE A 44 6.57 17.90 -10.72
CA ILE A 44 7.70 18.32 -11.57
C ILE A 44 7.19 18.94 -12.88
N GLU A 45 6.19 18.35 -13.53
CA GLU A 45 5.60 18.93 -14.74
C GLU A 45 4.96 20.29 -14.44
N ALA A 46 4.18 20.39 -13.36
CA ALA A 46 3.46 21.60 -13.00
C ALA A 46 4.35 22.79 -12.62
N ILE A 47 5.56 22.55 -12.09
CA ILE A 47 6.53 23.62 -11.80
C ILE A 47 7.39 24.02 -13.01
N GLY A 48 7.20 23.39 -14.18
CA GLY A 48 7.98 23.68 -15.39
C GLY A 48 9.19 22.76 -15.61
N GLY A 49 9.19 21.57 -15.01
CA GLY A 49 10.17 20.51 -15.25
C GLY A 49 11.36 20.51 -14.29
N LYS A 50 12.28 19.56 -14.51
CA LYS A 50 13.43 19.30 -13.61
C LYS A 50 14.40 20.47 -13.50
N ASN A 51 14.53 21.29 -14.55
CA ASN A 51 15.40 22.46 -14.51
C ASN A 51 14.83 23.52 -13.55
N MET A 52 13.51 23.69 -13.51
CA MET A 52 12.86 24.58 -12.55
C MET A 52 12.95 24.03 -11.13
N GLU A 53 12.82 22.72 -10.94
CA GLU A 53 13.07 22.09 -9.63
C GLU A 53 14.46 22.45 -9.10
N GLN A 54 15.50 22.27 -9.91
CA GLN A 54 16.87 22.57 -9.49
C GLN A 54 17.03 24.07 -9.16
N GLY A 55 16.50 24.96 -10.01
CA GLY A 55 16.53 26.39 -9.75
C GLY A 55 15.82 26.79 -8.45
N ILE A 56 14.69 26.16 -8.15
CA ILE A 56 13.99 26.35 -6.87
C ILE A 56 14.86 25.89 -5.69
N GLN A 57 15.52 24.74 -5.79
CA GLN A 57 16.41 24.25 -4.74
C GLN A 57 17.62 25.17 -4.53
N ASP A 58 18.19 25.69 -5.60
CA ASP A 58 19.32 26.62 -5.54
C ASP A 58 18.92 27.93 -4.84
N ILE A 59 17.76 28.50 -5.19
CA ILE A 59 17.19 29.68 -4.53
C ILE A 59 16.92 29.41 -3.06
N MET A 60 16.33 28.25 -2.73
CA MET A 60 16.06 27.88 -1.33
C MET A 60 17.36 27.77 -0.52
N SER A 61 18.42 27.18 -1.09
CA SER A 61 19.72 27.11 -0.45
C SER A 61 20.33 28.50 -0.22
N GLU A 62 20.17 29.42 -1.18
CA GLU A 62 20.62 30.80 -1.02
C GLU A 62 19.85 31.54 0.08
N ILE A 63 18.53 31.39 0.14
CA ILE A 63 17.68 31.95 1.21
C ILE A 63 18.14 31.44 2.58
N GLU A 64 18.40 30.14 2.71
CA GLU A 64 18.91 29.55 3.95
C GLU A 64 20.26 30.15 4.34
N LYS A 65 21.21 30.26 3.39
CA LYS A 65 22.52 30.89 3.62
C LYS A 65 22.42 32.36 4.01
N LEU A 66 21.48 33.11 3.45
CA LEU A 66 21.27 34.51 3.83
C LEU A 66 20.62 34.61 5.21
N THR A 67 19.69 33.71 5.55
CA THR A 67 19.02 33.68 6.85
C THR A 67 19.98 33.40 8.00
N THR A 68 21.02 32.59 7.78
CA THR A 68 22.05 32.35 8.82
C THR A 68 22.88 33.59 9.18
N LYS A 69 22.90 34.63 8.33
CA LYS A 69 23.57 35.90 8.63
C LYS A 69 22.80 36.77 9.63
N LEU A 70 21.51 36.49 9.84
CA LEU A 70 20.68 37.19 10.82
C LEU A 70 20.87 36.58 12.22
N PRO A 71 20.74 37.36 13.31
CA PRO A 71 20.69 36.82 14.67
C PRO A 71 19.58 35.77 14.82
N GLU A 72 19.86 34.69 15.55
CA GLU A 72 18.92 33.57 15.71
C GLU A 72 17.56 34.00 16.27
N SER A 73 17.55 34.95 17.21
CA SER A 73 16.33 35.51 17.81
C SER A 73 15.40 36.22 16.83
N LEU A 74 15.87 36.58 15.64
CA LEU A 74 15.08 37.22 14.58
C LEU A 74 14.66 36.23 13.48
N ARG A 75 15.11 34.98 13.51
CA ARG A 75 14.79 33.97 12.50
C ARG A 75 13.40 33.39 12.74
N THR A 76 12.67 33.11 11.68
CA THR A 76 11.37 32.43 11.71
C THR A 76 11.38 31.20 10.83
N ASN A 77 10.52 30.23 11.16
CA ASN A 77 10.33 29.01 10.38
C ASN A 77 9.27 29.17 9.27
N ILE A 78 8.76 30.38 9.06
CA ILE A 78 7.77 30.67 8.01
C ILE A 78 8.51 30.81 6.67
N THR A 79 8.22 29.90 5.73
CA THR A 79 8.70 29.99 4.34
C THR A 79 7.69 30.76 3.48
N PRO A 80 8.15 31.65 2.59
CA PRO A 80 7.25 32.34 1.65
C PRO A 80 6.78 31.44 0.50
N ILE A 81 7.27 30.20 0.41
CA ILE A 81 6.96 29.26 -0.67
C ILE A 81 5.93 28.25 -0.19
N ASN A 82 4.91 28.01 -1.04
CA ASN A 82 3.89 27.02 -0.75
C ASN A 82 4.49 25.62 -0.59
N ARG A 83 4.06 24.94 0.46
CA ARG A 83 4.45 23.57 0.79
C ARG A 83 3.21 22.80 1.17
N SER A 84 2.88 21.77 0.39
CA SER A 84 1.69 20.94 0.59
C SER A 84 2.07 19.46 0.64
N ASN A 85 1.17 18.65 1.20
CA ASN A 85 1.29 17.20 1.22
C ASN A 85 0.68 16.51 -0.02
N CYS A 86 0.08 17.31 -0.91
CA CYS A 86 -0.49 16.86 -2.18
C CYS A 86 -0.50 17.99 -3.21
N VAL A 87 -0.72 17.59 -4.47
CA VAL A 87 -1.07 18.50 -5.58
C VAL A 87 -2.56 18.38 -5.85
N GLY A 88 -3.28 19.50 -5.91
CA GLY A 88 -4.65 19.54 -6.44
C GLY A 88 -4.61 19.47 -7.97
N ILE A 89 -5.43 18.62 -8.57
CA ILE A 89 -5.38 18.36 -10.02
C ILE A 89 -6.78 18.45 -10.60
N ASN A 90 -6.92 19.24 -11.67
CA ASN A 90 -7.99 19.06 -12.64
C ASN A 90 -7.50 18.03 -13.68
N LEU A 91 -7.84 16.77 -13.48
CA LEU A 91 -7.46 15.62 -14.28
C LEU A 91 -8.55 15.36 -15.32
N ALA A 92 -8.37 15.90 -16.53
CA ALA A 92 -9.31 15.77 -17.64
C ALA A 92 -10.77 16.14 -17.28
N GLY A 93 -10.98 17.17 -16.44
CA GLY A 93 -12.29 17.62 -15.99
C GLY A 93 -12.74 17.03 -14.64
N SER A 94 -11.98 16.11 -14.05
CA SER A 94 -12.22 15.57 -12.70
C SER A 94 -11.28 16.16 -11.67
N ARG A 95 -11.76 16.40 -10.45
CA ARG A 95 -10.91 16.86 -9.35
C ARG A 95 -10.25 15.68 -8.64
N VAL A 96 -8.92 15.65 -8.65
CA VAL A 96 -8.10 14.61 -8.00
C VAL A 96 -7.05 15.27 -7.10
N TYR A 97 -6.68 14.59 -6.01
CA TYR A 97 -5.57 14.97 -5.15
C TYR A 97 -4.47 13.92 -5.23
N ALA A 98 -3.27 14.32 -5.65
CA ALA A 98 -2.10 13.45 -5.70
C ALA A 98 -1.25 13.64 -4.45
N TYR A 99 -1.38 12.73 -3.48
CA TYR A 99 -0.62 12.79 -2.23
C TYR A 99 0.81 12.26 -2.40
N PHE A 100 1.79 12.97 -1.85
CA PHE A 100 3.21 12.61 -1.99
C PHE A 100 3.62 11.35 -1.21
N ASN A 101 2.76 10.84 -0.32
CA ASN A 101 2.96 9.55 0.35
C ASN A 101 2.26 8.38 -0.38
N GLY A 102 1.66 8.64 -1.56
CA GLY A 102 0.94 7.67 -2.36
C GLY A 102 -0.47 7.34 -1.86
N ALA A 103 -0.95 8.01 -0.82
CA ALA A 103 -2.29 7.81 -0.30
C ALA A 103 -3.36 8.27 -1.30
N ARG A 104 -4.54 7.65 -1.20
CA ARG A 104 -5.69 8.00 -2.04
C ARG A 104 -6.53 9.12 -1.42
N GLU A 105 -6.49 9.23 -0.10
CA GLU A 105 -7.27 10.21 0.66
C GLU A 105 -6.49 10.73 1.88
N ARG A 106 -6.84 11.93 2.32
CA ARG A 106 -6.27 12.57 3.51
C ARG A 106 -6.52 11.69 4.75
N PHE A 107 -5.47 11.42 5.52
CA PHE A 107 -5.51 10.66 6.77
C PHE A 107 -6.03 9.20 6.66
N LYS A 108 -6.11 8.63 5.46
CA LYS A 108 -6.48 7.22 5.25
C LYS A 108 -5.30 6.41 4.72
N TYR A 109 -4.35 6.14 5.60
CA TYR A 109 -3.19 5.30 5.32
C TYR A 109 -2.61 4.78 6.66
N PRO A 110 -1.83 3.69 6.66
CA PRO A 110 -1.19 3.20 7.87
C PRO A 110 -0.29 4.26 8.51
N ASP A 111 -0.22 4.32 9.84
CA ASP A 111 0.61 5.29 10.58
C ASP A 111 2.09 5.30 10.15
N SER A 112 2.57 4.19 9.58
CA SER A 112 3.91 4.08 9.00
C SER A 112 4.17 5.05 7.84
N ARG A 113 3.13 5.62 7.22
CA ARG A 113 3.23 6.52 6.07
C ARG A 113 3.06 7.97 6.48
N LYS A 114 4.12 8.55 7.05
CA LYS A 114 4.15 9.97 7.42
C LYS A 114 3.77 10.88 6.24
N HIS A 115 3.16 12.02 6.55
CA HIS A 115 2.95 13.07 5.55
C HIS A 115 4.29 13.50 4.96
N ILE A 116 4.37 13.49 3.64
CA ILE A 116 5.51 14.05 2.90
C ILE A 116 5.04 15.40 2.37
N THR A 117 5.73 16.46 2.75
CA THR A 117 5.43 17.82 2.31
C THR A 117 6.49 18.26 1.32
N LYS A 118 6.09 18.79 0.17
CA LYS A 118 7.01 19.30 -0.86
C LYS A 118 6.60 20.70 -1.33
N ILE A 119 7.56 21.43 -1.89
CA ILE A 119 7.28 22.67 -2.62
C ILE A 119 6.46 22.32 -3.85
N THR A 120 5.27 22.90 -3.96
CA THR A 120 4.31 22.53 -4.99
C THR A 120 3.30 23.64 -5.24
N PRO A 121 2.80 23.80 -6.48
CA PRO A 121 1.65 24.66 -6.73
C PRO A 121 0.40 24.11 -6.02
N ASP A 122 -0.54 25.00 -5.70
CA ASP A 122 -1.80 24.59 -5.07
C ASP A 122 -2.64 23.69 -5.99
N ASN A 123 -2.71 24.05 -7.28
CA ASN A 123 -3.46 23.30 -8.28
C ASN A 123 -2.72 23.28 -9.63
N THR A 124 -2.96 22.22 -10.41
CA THR A 124 -2.55 22.10 -11.81
C THR A 124 -3.66 21.47 -12.66
N THR A 125 -3.58 21.60 -13.98
CA THR A 125 -4.52 20.98 -14.92
C THR A 125 -3.77 20.04 -15.85
N LEU A 126 -4.26 18.80 -15.96
CA LEU A 126 -3.80 17.83 -16.94
C LEU A 126 -4.92 17.64 -17.97
N LEU A 127 -4.60 17.90 -19.24
CA LEU A 127 -5.51 17.64 -20.35
C LEU A 127 -5.60 16.13 -20.64
N ALA A 128 -6.66 15.71 -21.32
CA ALA A 128 -6.98 14.30 -21.54
C ALA A 128 -5.92 13.52 -22.33
N ASP A 129 -5.13 14.22 -23.15
CA ASP A 129 -4.02 13.67 -23.94
C ASP A 129 -2.72 13.52 -23.15
N ASN A 130 -2.65 14.04 -21.92
CA ASN A 130 -1.46 13.90 -21.08
C ASN A 130 -1.31 12.43 -20.61
N PRO A 131 -0.13 11.79 -20.80
CA PRO A 131 0.08 10.40 -20.43
C PRO A 131 -0.11 10.11 -18.94
N LEU A 132 0.09 11.10 -18.06
CA LEU A 132 -0.13 10.96 -16.62
C LEU A 132 -1.62 10.74 -16.27
N VAL A 133 -2.54 11.10 -17.16
CA VAL A 133 -3.98 10.79 -17.01
C VAL A 133 -4.21 9.29 -17.16
N ASN A 134 -3.56 8.64 -18.14
CA ASN A 134 -3.64 7.19 -18.31
C ASN A 134 -2.97 6.45 -17.16
N GLU A 135 -1.79 6.89 -16.71
CA GLU A 135 -1.12 6.33 -15.53
C GLU A 135 -2.03 6.36 -14.29
N PHE A 136 -2.80 7.43 -14.10
CA PHE A 136 -3.78 7.51 -13.01
C PHE A 136 -4.84 6.41 -13.10
N TYR A 137 -5.46 6.23 -14.27
CA TYR A 137 -6.50 5.21 -14.44
C TYR A 137 -5.96 3.79 -14.27
N GLU A 138 -4.72 3.53 -14.70
CA GLU A 138 -4.06 2.25 -14.44
C GLU A 138 -3.82 2.01 -12.95
N LEU A 139 -3.41 3.05 -12.20
CA LEU A 139 -3.24 2.99 -10.74
C LEU A 139 -4.56 2.80 -9.99
N GLU A 140 -5.67 3.37 -10.47
CA GLU A 140 -7.01 3.14 -9.91
C GLU A 140 -7.49 1.72 -10.20
N LYS A 141 -7.33 1.24 -11.44
CA LYS A 141 -7.69 -0.14 -11.80
C LYS A 141 -6.93 -1.17 -10.95
N ARG A 142 -5.61 -1.00 -10.81
CA ARG A 142 -4.79 -1.89 -9.97
C ARG A 142 -5.18 -1.82 -8.50
N HIS A 143 -5.61 -0.66 -8.01
CA HIS A 143 -6.12 -0.54 -6.65
C HIS A 143 -7.38 -1.40 -6.44
N ASP A 144 -8.34 -1.29 -7.36
CA ASP A 144 -9.60 -2.03 -7.28
C ASP A 144 -9.37 -3.54 -7.40
N GLU A 145 -8.46 -3.96 -8.30
CA GLU A 145 -8.05 -5.36 -8.43
C GLU A 145 -7.42 -5.90 -7.14
N LEU A 146 -6.49 -5.16 -6.53
CA LEU A 146 -5.85 -5.57 -5.26
C LEU A 146 -6.86 -5.63 -4.11
N LYS A 147 -7.79 -4.66 -4.06
CA LYS A 147 -8.85 -4.63 -3.07
C LYS A 147 -9.78 -5.84 -3.21
N SER A 148 -10.13 -6.21 -4.44
CA SER A 148 -10.91 -7.43 -4.72
C SER A 148 -10.14 -8.67 -4.29
N GLN A 149 -8.89 -8.82 -4.72
CA GLN A 149 -8.05 -9.97 -4.35
C GLN A 149 -7.93 -10.15 -2.84
N ARG A 150 -7.70 -9.05 -2.10
CA ARG A 150 -7.67 -9.06 -0.64
C ARG A 150 -8.99 -9.57 -0.06
N ALA A 151 -10.11 -9.00 -0.51
CA ALA A 151 -11.44 -9.39 -0.04
C ALA A 151 -11.74 -10.86 -0.35
N ASP A 152 -11.40 -11.33 -1.54
CA ASP A 152 -11.59 -12.72 -1.97
C ASP A 152 -10.77 -13.69 -1.11
N ILE A 153 -9.51 -13.39 -0.84
CA ILE A 153 -8.66 -14.22 0.04
C ILE A 153 -9.23 -14.22 1.46
N THR A 154 -9.51 -13.04 2.03
CA THR A 154 -10.05 -12.92 3.38
C THR A 154 -11.36 -13.69 3.53
N ASN A 155 -12.33 -13.48 2.64
CA ASN A 155 -13.63 -14.13 2.69
C ASN A 155 -13.52 -15.65 2.57
N ASN A 156 -12.69 -16.15 1.65
CA ASN A 156 -12.52 -17.59 1.45
C ASN A 156 -11.83 -18.25 2.65
N VAL A 157 -10.78 -17.63 3.20
CA VAL A 157 -10.08 -18.15 4.39
C VAL A 157 -11.01 -18.12 5.61
N GLU A 158 -11.73 -17.02 5.83
CA GLU A 158 -12.70 -16.91 6.93
C GLU A 158 -13.83 -17.94 6.80
N ALA A 159 -14.35 -18.17 5.60
CA ALA A 159 -15.39 -19.17 5.36
C ALA A 159 -14.94 -20.59 5.72
N VAL A 160 -13.68 -20.95 5.47
CA VAL A 160 -13.10 -22.22 5.92
C VAL A 160 -12.97 -22.23 7.44
N LEU A 161 -12.39 -21.17 8.02
CA LEU A 161 -12.16 -21.06 9.47
C LEU A 161 -13.46 -21.02 10.28
N LEU A 162 -14.59 -20.59 9.72
CA LEU A 162 -15.90 -20.63 10.38
C LEU A 162 -16.41 -22.06 10.57
N LYS A 163 -16.07 -22.99 9.66
CA LYS A 163 -16.52 -24.40 9.70
C LYS A 163 -15.71 -25.26 10.67
N VAL A 164 -14.51 -24.82 11.03
CA VAL A 164 -13.58 -25.56 11.89
C VAL A 164 -13.40 -24.92 13.27
N ARG A 165 -13.38 -25.75 14.32
CA ARG A 165 -13.21 -25.32 15.72
C ARG A 165 -11.83 -25.63 16.31
N SER A 166 -11.07 -26.55 15.71
CA SER A 166 -9.76 -26.97 16.20
C SER A 166 -8.73 -27.07 15.08
N VAL A 167 -7.45 -26.92 15.43
CA VAL A 167 -6.32 -27.04 14.48
C VAL A 167 -6.31 -28.41 13.81
N LYS A 168 -6.62 -29.48 14.56
CA LYS A 168 -6.69 -30.84 14.01
C LYS A 168 -7.70 -30.93 12.86
N ARG A 169 -8.91 -30.40 13.07
CA ARG A 169 -9.97 -30.43 12.05
C ARG A 169 -9.64 -29.52 10.85
N LEU A 170 -8.97 -28.39 11.11
CA LEU A 170 -8.46 -27.53 10.05
C LEU A 170 -7.45 -28.27 9.16
N LEU A 171 -6.50 -29.00 9.75
CA LEU A 171 -5.49 -29.74 8.99
C LEU A 171 -6.04 -31.03 8.34
N GLU A 172 -7.13 -31.59 8.87
CA GLU A 172 -7.88 -32.67 8.21
C GLU A 172 -8.61 -32.17 6.95
N GLU A 173 -9.27 -31.00 7.02
CA GLU A 173 -10.04 -30.43 5.91
C GLU A 173 -9.17 -29.60 4.92
N TRP A 174 -8.09 -28.99 5.41
CA TRP A 174 -7.13 -28.16 4.67
C TRP A 174 -5.69 -28.36 5.17
N PRO A 175 -5.03 -29.47 4.77
CA PRO A 175 -3.65 -29.79 5.17
C PRO A 175 -2.62 -28.68 4.88
N GLU A 176 -2.77 -27.96 3.77
CA GLU A 176 -1.89 -26.87 3.34
C GLU A 176 -1.95 -25.65 4.27
N ALA A 177 -3.02 -25.52 5.08
CA ALA A 177 -3.12 -24.50 6.12
C ALA A 177 -2.01 -24.59 7.17
N ALA A 178 -1.27 -25.72 7.24
CA ALA A 178 -0.10 -25.86 8.09
C ALA A 178 0.94 -24.74 7.84
N GLU A 179 1.08 -24.26 6.60
CA GLU A 179 1.97 -23.12 6.27
C GLU A 179 1.48 -21.78 6.85
N LEU A 180 0.20 -21.69 7.18
CA LEU A 180 -0.45 -20.48 7.68
C LEU A 180 -0.63 -20.47 9.20
N LEU A 181 -0.35 -21.60 9.87
CA LEU A 181 -0.43 -21.69 11.33
C LEU A 181 0.70 -20.91 11.99
N PRO A 182 0.48 -20.34 13.19
CA PRO A 182 1.54 -19.72 13.97
C PRO A 182 2.64 -20.74 14.29
N LYS A 183 3.90 -20.29 14.35
CA LYS A 183 5.12 -21.13 14.38
C LYS A 183 5.17 -22.19 15.51
N ASP A 184 4.28 -22.13 16.50
CA ASP A 184 4.22 -23.06 17.64
C ASP A 184 2.99 -24.00 17.65
N MET A 185 2.20 -24.09 16.58
CA MET A 185 0.91 -24.83 16.57
C MET A 185 0.83 -26.15 15.79
N GLY A 186 1.94 -26.62 15.21
CA GLY A 186 2.19 -28.05 14.95
C GLY A 186 1.83 -28.56 13.55
N LYS A 187 2.67 -29.52 13.09
CA LYS A 187 2.51 -30.35 11.90
C LYS A 187 1.49 -31.47 12.17
N ALA A 188 0.57 -31.71 11.24
CA ALA A 188 -0.27 -32.91 11.19
C ALA A 188 -0.18 -33.58 9.81
N ALA A 189 -0.45 -34.88 9.75
CA ALA A 189 -0.30 -35.71 8.56
C ALA A 189 -1.43 -35.45 7.52
N PRO A 190 -1.14 -35.53 6.21
CA PRO A 190 -2.09 -35.18 5.15
C PRO A 190 -3.16 -36.26 4.89
N VAL A 191 -4.35 -35.85 4.46
CA VAL A 191 -5.50 -36.70 4.05
C VAL A 191 -6.14 -36.16 2.74
N PRO A 192 -6.93 -36.95 1.99
CA PRO A 192 -7.36 -36.63 0.62
C PRO A 192 -8.36 -35.48 0.47
N ALA A 193 -8.33 -34.86 -0.72
CA ALA A 193 -8.74 -33.51 -1.06
C ALA A 193 -10.26 -33.20 -1.04
N VAL A 194 -10.61 -32.01 -0.55
CA VAL A 194 -11.86 -31.30 -0.88
C VAL A 194 -11.51 -29.94 -1.49
N ARG A 195 -12.09 -29.64 -2.66
CA ARG A 195 -12.16 -28.34 -3.40
C ARG A 195 -11.28 -27.20 -2.85
N ARG A 196 -9.98 -27.41 -2.87
CA ARG A 196 -8.95 -26.53 -2.29
C ARG A 196 -8.04 -25.93 -3.35
N GLU A 197 -8.06 -26.47 -4.58
CA GLU A 197 -7.16 -26.04 -5.64
C GLU A 197 -7.30 -24.55 -5.92
N ALA A 198 -8.54 -24.03 -6.03
CA ALA A 198 -8.77 -22.62 -6.28
C ALA A 198 -8.26 -21.71 -5.14
N LEU A 199 -8.46 -22.10 -3.87
CA LEU A 199 -7.99 -21.34 -2.72
C LEU A 199 -6.47 -21.36 -2.62
N ASN A 200 -5.87 -22.51 -2.85
CA ASN A 200 -4.44 -22.72 -2.88
C ASN A 200 -3.79 -21.89 -3.99
N THR A 201 -4.36 -21.85 -5.21
CA THR A 201 -3.90 -20.98 -6.29
C THR A 201 -3.99 -19.50 -5.94
N LEU A 202 -5.08 -19.06 -5.28
CA LEU A 202 -5.23 -17.66 -4.85
C LEU A 202 -4.19 -17.22 -3.81
N ILE A 203 -3.79 -18.14 -2.92
CA ILE A 203 -2.84 -17.85 -1.83
C ILE A 203 -1.38 -18.11 -2.26
N GLY A 204 -1.15 -18.92 -3.29
CA GLY A 204 0.18 -19.40 -3.68
C GLY A 204 0.65 -20.61 -2.86
N LEU A 205 -0.27 -21.53 -2.55
CA LEU A 205 -0.01 -22.80 -1.87
C LEU A 205 -0.25 -24.00 -2.81
N PRO A 206 0.39 -25.16 -2.55
CA PRO A 206 1.59 -25.29 -1.73
C PRO A 206 2.76 -24.58 -2.42
N THR A 207 3.71 -24.09 -1.63
CA THR A 207 5.00 -23.63 -2.18
C THR A 207 5.73 -24.89 -2.62
N GLU A 208 5.92 -25.11 -3.91
CA GLU A 208 6.44 -26.38 -4.45
C GLU A 208 7.55 -26.99 -3.58
N VAL A 209 7.30 -28.20 -3.07
CA VAL A 209 8.39 -29.12 -2.75
C VAL A 209 8.70 -29.81 -4.07
N VAL A 210 9.49 -29.17 -4.91
CA VAL A 210 10.11 -29.88 -6.03
C VAL A 210 10.99 -30.95 -5.40
N SER A 211 10.71 -32.21 -5.79
CA SER A 211 11.44 -33.40 -5.37
C SER A 211 12.91 -33.35 -5.77
#